data_AF-A0A9W9ZI84-F1
#
_entry.id   AF-A0A9W9ZI84-F1
#
_cell.length_a   1.000
_cell.length_b   1.000
_cell.length_c   1.000
_cell.angle_alpha   90.00
_cell.angle_beta   90.00
_cell.angle_gamma   90.00
#
_symmetry.space_group_name_H-M   'P 1'
#
loop_
_entity.id
_entity.type
_entity.pdbx_description
1 polymer ?
#
loop_
_entity_poly.entity_id
_entity_poly.type
_entity_poly.pdbx_seq_one_letter_code
_entity_poly.pdbx_strand_id
1 'polypeptide(L)'
;MATKFKSAHVGKYSNLTEEIEKLPEDLKDVWRKRQFNHFLEQFKNIISNLSGLIDDERLEDIIHILPFLSELGHSFDLEIHRLIRDCYELCDKLRPHQPELRRSFARSCNKYVLNILYTEKMKLFLYQHIRSNQVRLITWCLNFSCVPDVPSNAIEEQTFKVEEELRLEFQKQSGSPIPRDSRYKCVLQRIVLEFMDKLYIYPLAMDPKILKFLKLPGVYFIYYVGETKLYKGSQVSPSIHYPVYVGKSEKDIGDRLSDHYKKIAKSEQKKHKFSLNVADFVVRFMIVDVEYYAPAIEGMLIKYFSPVWNKETVGFSFGNANSRTNTWNKFHIQGDEKTINDMLENLTINA
;
A
#
# COMPACT_ATOMS: atom_id res chain seq x y z
N MET A 1 15.95 4.05 -33.63
CA MET A 1 16.44 2.80 -32.99
C MET A 1 15.77 2.64 -31.64
N ALA A 2 14.78 1.75 -31.56
CA ALA A 2 14.02 1.51 -30.34
C ALA A 2 14.89 0.75 -29.33
N THR A 3 15.38 1.45 -28.31
CA THR A 3 16.26 0.90 -27.28
C THR A 3 15.53 -0.14 -26.43
N LYS A 4 16.01 -1.36 -26.58
CA LYS A 4 15.83 -2.63 -25.84
C LYS A 4 15.94 -2.49 -24.31
N PHE A 5 15.14 -1.64 -23.67
CA PHE A 5 15.09 -1.45 -22.21
C PHE A 5 13.88 -2.13 -21.54
N LYS A 6 13.25 -3.09 -22.21
CA LYS A 6 12.09 -3.82 -21.66
C LYS A 6 12.56 -4.87 -20.63
N SER A 7 12.04 -4.76 -19.41
CA SER A 7 12.01 -5.79 -18.35
C SER A 7 13.31 -6.15 -17.59
N ALA A 8 14.38 -5.34 -17.60
CA ALA A 8 15.64 -5.71 -16.93
C ALA A 8 15.55 -5.96 -15.41
N HIS A 9 14.42 -5.63 -14.76
CA HIS A 9 14.21 -5.81 -13.31
C HIS A 9 13.22 -6.93 -12.98
N VAL A 10 12.36 -7.33 -13.94
CA VAL A 10 11.46 -8.46 -13.78
C VAL A 10 12.29 -9.73 -13.63
N GLY A 11 12.18 -10.39 -12.48
CA GLY A 11 12.94 -11.61 -12.18
C GLY A 11 14.39 -11.40 -11.74
N LYS A 12 14.88 -10.15 -11.65
CA LYS A 12 16.25 -9.87 -11.15
C LYS A 12 16.32 -9.77 -9.62
N TYR A 13 15.17 -9.54 -8.99
CA TYR A 13 15.01 -9.41 -7.53
C TYR A 13 13.97 -10.39 -6.96
N SER A 14 13.41 -11.27 -7.79
CA SER A 14 12.30 -12.14 -7.38
C SER A 14 12.80 -13.42 -6.72
N ASN A 15 12.39 -13.67 -5.47
CA ASN A 15 12.53 -14.97 -4.79
C ASN A 15 11.51 -16.00 -5.30
N LEU A 16 11.12 -15.95 -6.59
CA LEU A 16 10.12 -16.85 -7.17
C LEU A 16 10.69 -18.20 -7.61
N THR A 17 11.95 -18.52 -7.27
CA THR A 17 12.58 -19.79 -7.69
C THR A 17 11.76 -21.01 -7.28
N GLU A 18 11.23 -21.01 -6.05
CA GLU A 18 10.36 -22.09 -5.56
C GLU A 18 8.98 -22.08 -6.24
N GLU A 19 8.43 -20.90 -6.53
CA GLU A 19 7.14 -20.76 -7.21
C GLU A 19 7.20 -21.16 -8.68
N ILE A 20 8.36 -20.97 -9.34
CA ILE A 20 8.56 -21.40 -10.73
C ILE A 20 8.39 -22.91 -10.84
N GLU A 21 8.90 -23.67 -9.86
CA GLU A 21 8.79 -25.13 -9.89
C GLU A 21 7.36 -25.65 -9.72
N LYS A 22 6.44 -24.82 -9.22
CA LYS A 22 5.01 -25.12 -9.05
C LYS A 22 4.15 -24.79 -10.27
N LEU A 23 4.72 -24.12 -11.29
CA LEU A 23 3.98 -23.80 -12.51
C LEU A 23 3.77 -25.04 -13.40
N PRO A 24 2.71 -25.05 -14.23
CA PRO A 24 2.62 -25.95 -15.38
C PRO A 24 3.86 -25.85 -16.30
N GLU A 25 4.32 -26.96 -16.88
CA GLU A 25 5.58 -27.02 -17.66
C GLU A 25 5.58 -26.08 -18.87
N ASP A 26 4.44 -25.90 -19.53
CA ASP A 26 4.28 -24.95 -20.62
C ASP A 26 4.48 -23.49 -20.14
N LEU A 27 3.91 -23.13 -19.00
CA LEU A 27 4.08 -21.80 -18.40
C LEU A 27 5.49 -21.58 -17.85
N LYS A 28 6.13 -22.60 -17.26
CA LYS A 28 7.53 -22.55 -16.81
C LYS A 28 8.46 -22.13 -17.94
N ASP A 29 8.30 -22.79 -19.09
CA ASP A 29 9.14 -22.58 -20.26
C ASP A 29 8.99 -21.17 -20.82
N VAL A 30 7.76 -20.68 -20.90
CA VAL A 30 7.43 -19.33 -21.38
C VAL A 30 7.97 -18.26 -20.41
N TRP A 31 7.86 -18.50 -19.09
CA TRP A 31 8.42 -17.61 -18.07
C TRP A 31 9.95 -17.55 -18.14
N ARG A 32 10.64 -18.70 -18.21
CA ARG A 32 12.11 -18.80 -18.32
C ARG A 32 12.63 -18.12 -19.59
N LYS A 33 11.89 -18.21 -20.70
CA LYS A 33 12.18 -17.50 -21.97
C LYS A 33 11.82 -16.01 -21.94
N ARG A 34 11.31 -15.49 -20.82
CA ARG A 34 10.86 -14.09 -20.62
C ARG A 34 9.78 -13.64 -21.61
N GLN A 35 8.94 -14.57 -22.05
CA GLN A 35 7.84 -14.31 -22.97
C GLN A 35 6.58 -13.89 -22.20
N PHE A 36 6.67 -12.81 -21.42
CA PHE A 36 5.64 -12.45 -20.42
C PHE A 36 4.24 -12.16 -20.99
N ASN A 37 4.13 -11.59 -22.20
CA ASN A 37 2.84 -11.43 -22.85
C ASN A 37 2.19 -12.79 -23.16
N HIS A 38 2.98 -13.75 -23.65
CA HIS A 38 2.49 -15.09 -23.93
C HIS A 38 2.11 -15.83 -22.65
N PHE A 39 2.90 -15.67 -21.58
CA PHE A 39 2.58 -16.19 -20.25
C PHE A 39 1.22 -15.70 -19.75
N LEU A 40 0.97 -14.38 -19.84
CA LEU A 40 -0.29 -13.79 -19.39
C LEU A 40 -1.47 -14.21 -20.28
N GLU A 41 -1.30 -14.34 -21.59
CA GLU A 41 -2.36 -14.82 -22.48
C GLU A 41 -2.70 -16.29 -22.23
N GLN A 42 -1.69 -17.14 -21.98
CA GLN A 42 -1.93 -18.53 -21.57
C GLN A 42 -2.68 -18.59 -20.24
N PHE A 43 -2.28 -17.81 -19.24
CA PHE A 43 -3.01 -17.73 -17.98
C PHE A 43 -4.45 -17.24 -18.17
N LYS A 44 -4.65 -16.20 -18.97
CA LYS A 44 -5.97 -15.69 -19.32
C LYS A 44 -6.85 -16.77 -19.96
N ASN A 45 -6.29 -17.60 -20.83
CA ASN A 45 -6.99 -18.73 -21.44
C ASN A 45 -7.34 -19.80 -20.41
N ILE A 46 -6.41 -20.14 -19.50
CA ILE A 46 -6.66 -21.07 -18.39
C ILE A 46 -7.87 -20.59 -17.60
N ILE A 47 -7.88 -19.34 -17.12
CA ILE A 47 -8.98 -18.77 -16.33
C ILE A 47 -10.29 -18.74 -17.13
N SER A 48 -10.23 -18.34 -18.41
CA SER A 48 -11.41 -18.18 -19.26
C SER A 48 -12.12 -19.51 -19.56
N ASN A 49 -11.37 -20.62 -19.54
CA ASN A 49 -11.90 -21.97 -19.74
C ASN A 49 -12.50 -22.58 -18.46
N LEU A 50 -12.44 -21.88 -17.33
CA LEU A 50 -13.06 -22.29 -16.06
C LEU A 50 -14.54 -21.89 -16.06
N SER A 51 -15.38 -22.61 -16.80
CA SER A 51 -16.83 -22.48 -16.72
C SER A 51 -17.41 -23.48 -15.70
N GLY A 52 -17.72 -23.04 -14.47
CA GLY A 52 -18.45 -23.86 -13.48
C GLY A 52 -17.74 -24.04 -12.14
N LEU A 53 -17.98 -25.18 -11.47
CA LEU A 53 -17.27 -25.59 -10.25
C LEU A 53 -15.80 -25.82 -10.57
N ILE A 54 -14.93 -25.01 -9.98
CA ILE A 54 -13.48 -25.15 -10.06
C ILE A 54 -13.10 -26.36 -9.20
N ASP A 55 -12.46 -27.37 -9.80
CA ASP A 55 -11.84 -28.47 -9.05
C ASP A 55 -10.56 -28.00 -8.34
N ASP A 56 -10.12 -28.75 -7.33
CA ASP A 56 -9.01 -28.33 -6.47
C ASP A 56 -7.68 -28.22 -7.25
N GLU A 57 -7.47 -29.05 -8.27
CA GLU A 57 -6.25 -29.02 -9.10
C GLU A 57 -6.13 -27.73 -9.91
N ARG A 58 -7.21 -27.31 -10.60
CA ARG A 58 -7.20 -26.04 -11.36
C ARG A 58 -7.16 -24.82 -10.44
N LEU A 59 -7.63 -24.96 -9.20
CA LEU A 59 -7.53 -23.92 -8.20
C LEU A 59 -6.07 -23.67 -7.80
N GLU A 60 -5.31 -24.75 -7.57
CA GLU A 60 -3.89 -24.70 -7.23
C GLU A 60 -3.08 -24.03 -8.35
N ASP A 61 -3.33 -24.38 -9.61
CA ASP A 61 -2.68 -23.73 -10.76
C ASP A 61 -2.84 -22.22 -10.74
N ILE A 62 -4.06 -21.72 -10.52
CA ILE A 62 -4.32 -20.27 -10.44
C ILE A 62 -3.55 -19.66 -9.26
N ILE A 63 -3.60 -20.30 -8.10
CA ILE A 63 -2.91 -19.83 -6.89
C ILE A 63 -1.40 -19.71 -7.13
N HIS A 64 -0.79 -20.67 -7.83
CA HIS A 64 0.64 -20.66 -8.15
C HIS A 64 1.02 -19.65 -9.22
N ILE A 65 0.11 -19.27 -10.12
CA ILE A 65 0.37 -18.26 -11.16
C ILE A 65 0.25 -16.83 -10.61
N LEU A 66 -0.62 -16.58 -9.64
CA LEU A 66 -0.89 -15.23 -9.11
C LEU A 66 0.35 -14.44 -8.65
N PRO A 67 1.36 -15.01 -7.97
CA PRO A 67 2.59 -14.29 -7.62
C PRO A 67 3.31 -13.68 -8.83
N PHE A 68 3.27 -14.33 -9.99
CA PHE A 68 3.94 -13.88 -11.21
C PHE A 68 3.33 -12.59 -11.78
N LEU A 69 2.01 -12.44 -11.67
CA LEU A 69 1.33 -11.19 -12.09
C LEU A 69 1.84 -10.00 -11.29
N SER A 70 2.03 -10.20 -9.99
CA SER A 70 2.52 -9.14 -9.11
C SER A 70 3.96 -8.74 -9.43
N GLU A 71 4.84 -9.71 -9.70
CA GLU A 71 6.22 -9.48 -10.12
C GLU A 71 6.31 -8.71 -11.44
N LEU A 72 5.41 -8.98 -12.37
CA LEU A 72 5.30 -8.23 -13.62
C LEU A 72 4.84 -6.78 -13.43
N GLY A 73 4.44 -6.37 -12.22
CA GLY A 73 4.21 -4.98 -11.85
C GLY A 73 5.42 -4.07 -12.02
N HIS A 74 6.65 -4.62 -12.07
CA HIS A 74 7.87 -3.88 -12.40
C HIS A 74 8.11 -3.66 -13.90
N SER A 75 7.22 -4.17 -14.76
CA SER A 75 7.32 -4.00 -16.20
C SER A 75 7.13 -2.53 -16.61
N PHE A 76 7.74 -2.15 -17.73
CA PHE A 76 7.48 -0.87 -18.41
C PHE A 76 6.56 -1.03 -19.62
N ASP A 77 6.08 -2.25 -19.88
CA ASP A 77 5.24 -2.55 -21.03
C ASP A 77 3.76 -2.33 -20.68
N LEU A 78 3.13 -1.35 -21.33
CA LEU A 78 1.70 -1.05 -21.16
C LEU A 78 0.82 -2.26 -21.43
N GLU A 79 1.21 -3.11 -22.38
CA GLU A 79 0.44 -4.28 -22.75
C GLU A 79 0.46 -5.34 -21.64
N ILE A 80 1.59 -5.49 -20.94
CA ILE A 80 1.69 -6.36 -19.76
C ILE A 80 0.71 -5.91 -18.68
N HIS A 81 0.66 -4.62 -18.36
CA HIS A 81 -0.31 -4.11 -17.38
C HIS A 81 -1.76 -4.26 -17.82
N ARG A 82 -2.04 -4.14 -19.13
CA ARG A 82 -3.36 -4.40 -19.71
C ARG A 82 -3.76 -5.86 -19.51
N LEU A 83 -2.85 -6.79 -19.79
CA LEU A 83 -3.10 -8.22 -19.64
C LEU A 83 -3.23 -8.66 -18.18
N ILE A 84 -2.41 -8.12 -17.27
CA ILE A 84 -2.56 -8.35 -15.83
C ILE A 84 -3.95 -7.92 -15.35
N ARG A 85 -4.42 -6.75 -15.81
CA ARG A 85 -5.79 -6.29 -15.52
C ARG A 85 -6.82 -7.31 -15.97
N ASP A 86 -6.76 -7.70 -17.24
CA ASP A 86 -7.72 -8.65 -17.83
C ASP A 86 -7.71 -9.98 -17.05
N CYS A 87 -6.54 -10.48 -16.64
CA CYS A 87 -6.41 -11.68 -15.81
C CYS A 87 -7.07 -11.50 -14.45
N TYR A 88 -6.81 -10.39 -13.76
CA TYR A 88 -7.42 -10.13 -12.46
C TYR A 88 -8.94 -9.97 -12.56
N GLU A 89 -9.47 -9.26 -13.57
CA GLU A 89 -10.90 -9.13 -13.80
C GLU A 89 -11.58 -10.48 -14.05
N LEU A 90 -10.89 -11.42 -14.73
CA LEU A 90 -11.40 -12.78 -14.90
C LEU A 90 -11.37 -13.57 -13.60
N CYS A 91 -10.28 -13.51 -12.83
CA CYS A 91 -10.19 -14.15 -11.51
C CYS A 91 -11.29 -13.66 -10.57
N ASP A 92 -11.64 -12.36 -10.61
CA ASP A 92 -12.75 -11.83 -9.81
C ASP A 92 -14.11 -12.39 -10.26
N LYS A 93 -14.35 -12.50 -11.58
CA LYS A 93 -15.59 -13.08 -12.11
C LYS A 93 -15.82 -14.52 -11.66
N LEU A 94 -14.75 -15.26 -11.36
CA LEU A 94 -14.87 -16.59 -10.76
C LEU A 94 -15.53 -16.56 -9.36
N ARG A 95 -15.73 -15.38 -8.77
CA ARG A 95 -16.28 -15.12 -7.42
C ARG A 95 -15.79 -16.19 -6.43
N PRO A 96 -14.46 -16.37 -6.30
CA PRO A 96 -13.91 -17.58 -5.71
C PRO A 96 -14.52 -17.80 -4.34
N HIS A 97 -15.42 -18.77 -4.16
CA HIS A 97 -15.99 -19.05 -2.83
C HIS A 97 -14.93 -19.67 -1.89
N GLN A 98 -13.83 -20.13 -2.47
CA GLN A 98 -12.68 -20.70 -1.78
C GLN A 98 -11.84 -19.61 -1.07
N PRO A 99 -11.69 -19.67 0.26
CA PRO A 99 -10.96 -18.66 1.03
C PRO A 99 -9.49 -18.52 0.63
N GLU A 100 -8.85 -19.61 0.21
CA GLU A 100 -7.44 -19.63 -0.15
C GLU A 100 -7.15 -18.87 -1.44
N LEU A 101 -7.93 -19.12 -2.51
CA LEU A 101 -7.80 -18.37 -3.76
C LEU A 101 -8.10 -16.88 -3.53
N ARG A 102 -9.11 -16.52 -2.72
CA ARG A 102 -9.35 -15.12 -2.34
C ARG A 102 -8.13 -14.48 -1.68
N ARG A 103 -7.48 -15.20 -0.76
CA ARG A 103 -6.29 -14.71 -0.06
C ARG A 103 -5.10 -14.54 -1.01
N SER A 104 -4.82 -15.54 -1.84
CA SER A 104 -3.74 -15.46 -2.84
C SER A 104 -3.98 -14.32 -3.83
N PHE A 105 -5.24 -14.15 -4.25
CA PHE A 105 -5.66 -13.07 -5.13
C PHE A 105 -5.45 -11.68 -4.53
N ALA A 106 -5.91 -11.48 -3.29
CA ALA A 106 -5.70 -10.24 -2.53
C ALA A 106 -4.21 -9.92 -2.36
N ARG A 107 -3.40 -10.92 -1.97
CA ARG A 107 -1.94 -10.80 -1.84
C ARG A 107 -1.28 -10.38 -3.14
N SER A 108 -1.61 -11.06 -4.24
CA SER A 108 -1.08 -10.76 -5.57
C SER A 108 -1.46 -9.34 -6.01
N CYS A 109 -2.73 -8.96 -5.87
CA CYS A 109 -3.20 -7.60 -6.18
C CYS A 109 -2.46 -6.54 -5.35
N ASN A 110 -2.29 -6.75 -4.05
CA ASN A 110 -1.61 -5.79 -3.20
C ASN A 110 -0.12 -5.66 -3.57
N LYS A 111 0.54 -6.81 -3.79
CA LYS A 111 1.94 -6.85 -4.21
C LYS A 111 2.14 -6.20 -5.57
N TYR A 112 1.21 -6.40 -6.51
CA TYR A 112 1.21 -5.73 -7.80
C TYR A 112 1.14 -4.20 -7.65
N VAL A 113 0.21 -3.71 -6.82
CA VAL A 113 0.08 -2.28 -6.52
C VAL A 113 1.35 -1.73 -5.88
N LEU A 114 1.95 -2.45 -4.92
CA LEU A 114 3.23 -2.08 -4.31
C LEU A 114 4.34 -1.98 -5.36
N ASN A 115 4.47 -2.99 -6.22
CA ASN A 115 5.51 -3.06 -7.24
C ASN A 115 5.37 -1.94 -8.28
N ILE A 116 4.13 -1.56 -8.60
CA ILE A 116 3.83 -0.37 -9.41
C ILE A 116 4.28 0.91 -8.69
N LEU A 117 3.80 1.13 -7.47
CA LEU A 117 4.04 2.35 -6.70
C LEU A 117 5.53 2.54 -6.32
N TYR A 118 6.30 1.45 -6.30
CA TYR A 118 7.73 1.44 -6.00
C TYR A 118 8.60 2.05 -7.11
N THR A 119 8.14 2.05 -8.37
CA THR A 119 9.01 2.48 -9.49
C THR A 119 9.06 4.02 -9.62
N GLU A 120 10.22 4.64 -9.37
CA GLU A 120 10.45 6.11 -9.50
C GLU A 120 10.01 6.69 -10.86
N LYS A 121 9.93 5.85 -11.90
CA LYS A 121 9.50 6.25 -13.26
C LYS A 121 7.99 6.09 -13.52
N MET A 122 7.21 5.51 -12.59
CA MET A 122 5.76 5.63 -12.62
C MET A 122 5.32 7.09 -12.50
N LYS A 123 6.09 7.96 -11.81
CA LYS A 123 5.88 9.42 -11.82
C LYS A 123 5.89 10.05 -13.22
N LEU A 124 6.48 9.40 -14.24
CA LEU A 124 6.45 9.82 -15.65
C LEU A 124 5.40 9.07 -16.49
N PHE A 125 5.09 7.82 -16.11
CA PHE A 125 4.16 6.94 -16.82
C PHE A 125 2.69 7.20 -16.43
N LEU A 126 2.42 7.49 -15.14
CA LEU A 126 1.16 8.08 -14.67
C LEU A 126 0.91 9.42 -15.41
N TYR A 127 1.97 10.21 -15.57
CA TYR A 127 1.96 11.60 -16.06
C TYR A 127 1.54 11.78 -17.52
N GLN A 128 1.76 10.79 -18.39
CA GLN A 128 1.51 10.95 -19.83
C GLN A 128 0.35 10.10 -20.37
N HIS A 129 -0.02 8.98 -19.73
CA HIS A 129 -0.84 7.97 -20.40
C HIS A 129 -1.90 7.26 -19.54
N ILE A 130 -2.18 7.72 -18.31
CA ILE A 130 -3.31 7.17 -17.55
C ILE A 130 -4.62 7.70 -18.10
N ARG A 131 -5.13 6.95 -19.07
CA ARG A 131 -6.57 6.80 -19.22
C ARG A 131 -7.13 6.32 -17.88
N SER A 132 -8.32 6.81 -17.52
CA SER A 132 -9.14 6.47 -16.35
C SER A 132 -9.16 4.97 -15.93
N ASN A 133 -8.80 4.06 -16.82
CA ASN A 133 -8.84 2.61 -16.63
C ASN A 133 -7.72 2.02 -15.75
N GLN A 134 -6.51 2.61 -15.65
CA GLN A 134 -5.45 2.08 -14.76
C GLN A 134 -5.60 2.51 -13.31
N VAL A 135 -6.01 3.76 -13.05
CA VAL A 135 -6.42 4.20 -11.69
C VAL A 135 -7.61 3.38 -11.21
N ARG A 136 -8.56 3.08 -12.10
CA ARG A 136 -9.64 2.13 -11.80
C ARG A 136 -9.11 0.77 -11.38
N LEU A 137 -8.11 0.20 -12.07
CA LEU A 137 -7.50 -1.06 -11.67
C LEU A 137 -6.80 -0.98 -10.32
N ILE A 138 -6.00 0.05 -10.06
CA ILE A 138 -5.33 0.21 -8.76
C ILE A 138 -6.36 0.32 -7.64
N THR A 139 -7.34 1.22 -7.78
CA THR A 139 -8.46 1.37 -6.84
C THR A 139 -9.24 0.07 -6.70
N TRP A 140 -9.46 -0.66 -7.79
CA TRP A 140 -10.15 -1.94 -7.80
C TRP A 140 -9.35 -3.03 -7.07
N CYS A 141 -8.07 -3.22 -7.38
CA CYS A 141 -7.15 -4.15 -6.69
C CYS A 141 -7.05 -3.84 -5.19
N LEU A 142 -6.99 -2.55 -4.86
CA LEU A 142 -6.97 -2.06 -3.49
C LEU A 142 -8.30 -2.35 -2.76
N ASN A 143 -9.45 -2.27 -3.43
CA ASN A 143 -10.75 -2.66 -2.87
C ASN A 143 -10.91 -4.18 -2.74
N PHE A 144 -10.34 -4.96 -3.68
CA PHE A 144 -10.36 -6.43 -3.65
C PHE A 144 -9.46 -7.03 -2.58
N SER A 145 -8.38 -6.33 -2.23
CA SER A 145 -7.53 -6.69 -1.09
C SER A 145 -8.28 -6.59 0.26
N CYS A 146 -9.52 -6.09 0.27
CA CYS A 146 -10.33 -5.84 1.46
C CYS A 146 -11.61 -6.68 1.57
N VAL A 147 -11.79 -7.75 0.79
CA VAL A 147 -13.10 -8.41 0.66
C VAL A 147 -13.60 -8.99 2.01
N PRO A 148 -14.90 -8.80 2.36
CA PRO A 148 -15.43 -8.92 3.73
C PRO A 148 -15.62 -10.34 4.29
N ASP A 149 -15.37 -11.39 3.52
CA ASP A 149 -15.53 -12.79 3.97
C ASP A 149 -14.22 -13.38 4.50
N VAL A 150 -13.16 -12.56 4.60
CA VAL A 150 -11.89 -12.89 5.26
C VAL A 150 -11.64 -12.01 6.50
N PRO A 151 -12.62 -11.67 7.39
CA PRO A 151 -12.33 -10.76 8.50
C PRO A 151 -11.29 -11.33 9.47
N SER A 152 -11.38 -12.61 9.83
CA SER A 152 -10.51 -13.19 10.86
C SER A 152 -9.04 -13.20 10.42
N ASN A 153 -8.78 -13.67 9.20
CA ASN A 153 -7.42 -13.96 8.75
C ASN A 153 -6.71 -12.70 8.23
N ALA A 154 -7.44 -11.76 7.62
CA ALA A 154 -6.87 -10.47 7.21
C ALA A 154 -6.56 -9.58 8.43
N ILE A 155 -7.42 -9.61 9.46
CA ILE A 155 -7.12 -8.98 10.75
C ILE A 155 -5.88 -9.62 11.36
N GLU A 156 -5.77 -10.95 11.36
CA GLU A 156 -4.59 -11.64 11.89
C GLU A 156 -3.30 -11.26 11.16
N GLU A 157 -3.29 -11.22 9.82
CA GLU A 157 -2.14 -10.78 9.02
C GLU A 157 -1.75 -9.32 9.27
N GLN A 158 -2.72 -8.48 9.66
CA GLN A 158 -2.50 -7.08 10.03
C GLN A 158 -2.22 -6.89 11.54
N THR A 159 -2.31 -7.95 12.34
CA THR A 159 -2.16 -7.88 13.81
C THR A 159 -0.73 -8.15 14.22
N PHE A 160 -0.11 -7.15 14.82
CA PHE A 160 1.19 -7.23 15.42
C PHE A 160 1.07 -7.68 16.88
N LYS A 161 1.58 -8.89 17.17
CA LYS A 161 1.59 -9.48 18.50
C LYS A 161 2.82 -9.01 19.28
N VAL A 162 2.72 -7.86 19.94
CA VAL A 162 3.90 -7.08 20.37
C VAL A 162 4.85 -7.89 21.25
N GLU A 163 4.32 -8.51 22.30
CA GLU A 163 5.13 -9.21 23.30
C GLU A 163 5.71 -10.52 22.75
N GLU A 164 4.95 -11.20 21.89
CA GLU A 164 5.38 -12.44 21.24
C GLU A 164 6.53 -12.17 20.25
N GLU A 165 6.40 -11.16 19.40
CA GLU A 165 7.45 -10.76 18.46
C GLU A 165 8.72 -10.32 19.18
N LEU A 166 8.58 -9.56 20.28
CA LEU A 166 9.71 -9.21 21.14
C LEU A 166 10.38 -10.46 21.73
N ARG A 167 9.59 -11.40 22.27
CA ARG A 167 10.10 -12.65 22.84
C ARG A 167 10.87 -13.48 21.81
N LEU A 168 10.32 -13.63 20.60
CA LEU A 168 10.95 -14.34 19.50
C LEU A 168 12.29 -13.70 19.11
N GLU A 169 12.34 -12.37 19.03
CA GLU A 169 13.61 -11.66 18.77
C GLU A 169 14.63 -11.88 19.88
N PHE A 170 14.24 -11.82 21.15
CA PHE A 170 15.16 -12.10 22.26
C PHE A 170 15.66 -13.54 22.29
N GLN A 171 14.83 -14.53 21.88
CA GLN A 171 15.25 -15.92 21.78
C GLN A 171 16.28 -16.15 20.68
N LYS A 172 16.10 -15.52 19.51
CA LYS A 172 17.08 -15.55 18.40
C LYS A 172 18.46 -14.99 18.82
N GLN A 173 18.49 -14.14 19.85
CA GLN A 173 19.70 -13.47 20.33
C GLN A 173 20.49 -14.28 21.37
N SER A 174 19.97 -15.42 21.84
CA SER A 174 20.62 -16.24 22.88
C SER A 174 21.96 -16.89 22.48
N GLY A 175 22.50 -16.59 21.28
CA GLY A 175 23.77 -17.13 20.77
C GLY A 175 24.78 -16.13 20.18
N SER A 176 24.48 -14.83 20.06
CA SER A 176 25.44 -13.83 19.56
C SER A 176 24.97 -12.39 19.84
N PRO A 177 25.87 -11.45 20.23
CA PRO A 177 25.48 -10.06 20.47
C PRO A 177 24.98 -9.40 19.18
N ILE A 178 23.86 -8.68 19.27
CA ILE A 178 23.30 -7.90 18.17
C ILE A 178 24.39 -6.96 17.64
N PRO A 179 24.76 -7.02 16.35
CA PRO A 179 25.43 -5.89 15.72
C PRO A 179 24.48 -4.71 15.88
N ARG A 180 24.84 -3.70 16.68
CA ARG A 180 24.01 -2.50 16.84
C ARG A 180 23.77 -1.94 15.45
N ASP A 181 22.61 -2.23 14.87
CA ASP A 181 22.20 -1.62 13.63
C ASP A 181 21.88 -0.18 13.97
N SER A 182 22.88 0.69 13.76
CA SER A 182 22.81 2.12 14.07
C SER A 182 21.62 2.84 13.42
N ARG A 183 20.92 2.18 12.48
CA ARG A 183 19.70 2.67 11.83
C ARG A 183 18.48 2.67 12.75
N TYR A 184 18.43 1.82 13.78
CA TYR A 184 17.27 1.70 14.67
C TYR A 184 17.62 2.03 16.12
N LYS A 185 16.70 2.69 16.83
CA LYS A 185 16.89 3.10 18.23
C LYS A 185 16.69 1.96 19.23
N CYS A 186 15.84 0.99 18.91
CA CYS A 186 15.58 -0.17 19.75
C CYS A 186 15.03 -1.35 18.93
N VAL A 187 15.00 -2.54 19.54
CA VAL A 187 14.47 -3.77 18.93
C VAL A 187 13.01 -3.57 18.48
N LEU A 188 12.17 -2.97 19.33
CA LEU A 188 10.77 -2.68 19.00
C LEU A 188 10.63 -1.83 17.72
N GLN A 189 11.51 -0.82 17.54
CA GLN A 189 11.48 0.01 16.33
C GLN A 189 11.75 -0.81 15.08
N ARG A 190 12.76 -1.67 15.12
CA ARG A 190 13.14 -2.51 13.98
C ARG A 190 12.00 -3.46 13.61
N ILE A 191 11.49 -4.25 14.55
CA ILE A 191 10.43 -5.23 14.27
C ILE A 191 9.14 -4.59 13.80
N VAL A 192 8.77 -3.42 14.34
CA VAL A 192 7.59 -2.69 13.89
C VAL A 192 7.77 -2.20 12.45
N LEU A 193 8.93 -1.65 12.09
CA LEU A 193 9.19 -1.19 10.73
C LEU A 193 9.20 -2.38 9.75
N GLU A 194 9.88 -3.47 10.10
CA GLU A 194 9.89 -4.71 9.31
C GLU A 194 8.49 -5.33 9.16
N PHE A 195 7.63 -5.20 10.17
CA PHE A 195 6.24 -5.63 10.10
C PHE A 195 5.42 -4.71 9.19
N MET A 196 5.44 -3.40 9.41
CA MET A 196 4.72 -2.39 8.62
C MET A 196 5.06 -2.45 7.12
N ASP A 197 6.30 -2.79 6.76
CA ASP A 197 6.73 -2.92 5.36
C ASP A 197 6.10 -4.13 4.64
N LYS A 198 5.61 -5.13 5.39
CA LYS A 198 4.93 -6.31 4.84
C LYS A 198 3.42 -6.12 4.71
N LEU A 199 2.86 -5.09 5.35
CA LEU A 199 1.42 -4.89 5.40
C LEU A 199 0.85 -4.34 4.09
N TYR A 200 -0.41 -4.70 3.86
CA TYR A 200 -1.14 -4.23 2.70
C TYR A 200 -1.32 -2.71 2.71
N ILE A 201 -1.18 -2.12 1.53
CA ILE A 201 -1.66 -0.77 1.26
C ILE A 201 -3.14 -0.82 0.89
N TYR A 202 -3.90 0.17 1.36
CA TYR A 202 -5.30 0.39 1.03
C TYR A 202 -5.53 1.81 0.52
N PRO A 203 -6.59 2.09 -0.25
CA PRO A 203 -6.93 3.46 -0.58
C PRO A 203 -7.44 4.14 0.69
N LEU A 204 -7.20 5.45 0.89
CA LEU A 204 -7.80 6.12 2.04
C LEU A 204 -9.35 6.12 1.95
N ALA A 205 -9.89 6.14 0.74
CA ALA A 205 -11.31 5.97 0.45
C ALA A 205 -11.78 4.50 0.55
N MET A 206 -11.46 3.82 1.66
CA MET A 206 -11.91 2.44 1.90
C MET A 206 -13.44 2.36 1.97
N ASP A 207 -14.02 1.23 1.55
CA ASP A 207 -15.44 0.96 1.76
C ASP A 207 -15.77 1.05 3.27
N PRO A 208 -16.77 1.87 3.66
CA PRO A 208 -17.21 1.96 5.05
C PRO A 208 -17.54 0.62 5.71
N LYS A 209 -17.94 -0.39 4.93
CA LYS A 209 -18.16 -1.76 5.44
C LYS A 209 -16.88 -2.37 5.99
N ILE A 210 -15.74 -2.17 5.34
CA ILE A 210 -14.44 -2.66 5.81
C ILE A 210 -14.06 -1.94 7.12
N LEU A 211 -14.19 -0.61 7.14
CA LEU A 211 -13.86 0.20 8.30
C LEU A 211 -14.66 -0.23 9.54
N LYS A 212 -15.91 -0.66 9.39
CA LYS A 212 -16.74 -1.17 10.49
C LYS A 212 -16.19 -2.45 11.15
N PHE A 213 -15.35 -3.23 10.46
CA PHE A 213 -14.71 -4.41 11.03
C PHE A 213 -13.39 -4.09 11.75
N LEU A 214 -12.87 -2.87 11.60
CA LEU A 214 -11.60 -2.43 12.18
C LEU A 214 -11.80 -1.71 13.52
N LYS A 215 -12.66 -2.25 14.38
CA LYS A 215 -12.91 -1.74 15.74
C LYS A 215 -11.84 -2.21 16.72
N LEU A 216 -10.60 -1.95 16.36
CA LEU A 216 -9.43 -2.44 17.08
C LEU A 216 -8.38 -1.31 17.26
N PRO A 217 -7.58 -1.38 18.34
CA PRO A 217 -6.42 -0.53 18.52
C PRO A 217 -5.39 -0.74 17.40
N GLY A 218 -4.65 0.30 17.08
CA GLY A 218 -3.61 0.20 16.07
C GLY A 218 -2.91 1.50 15.74
N VAL A 219 -1.96 1.39 14.81
CA VAL A 219 -1.17 2.49 14.28
C VAL A 219 -1.26 2.46 12.76
N TYR A 220 -1.29 3.63 12.12
CA TYR A 220 -1.42 3.74 10.68
C TYR A 220 -0.54 4.83 10.09
N PHE A 221 -0.24 4.66 8.81
CA PHE A 221 0.49 5.57 7.96
C PHE A 221 -0.45 6.05 6.85
N ILE A 222 -0.52 7.36 6.67
CA ILE A 222 -1.12 7.95 5.47
C ILE A 222 0.03 8.39 4.58
N TYR A 223 -0.01 7.93 3.34
CA TYR A 223 0.94 8.25 2.29
C TYR A 223 0.27 9.12 1.24
N TYR A 224 1.06 10.00 0.66
CA TYR A 224 0.68 10.72 -0.53
C TYR A 224 1.34 10.07 -1.75
N VAL A 225 0.54 9.72 -2.76
CA VAL A 225 0.94 9.02 -3.98
C VAL A 225 0.42 9.72 -5.25
N GLY A 226 0.05 11.00 -5.14
CA GLY A 226 -0.43 11.80 -6.27
C GLY A 226 0.64 12.07 -7.34
N GLU A 227 0.29 12.85 -8.35
CA GLU A 227 1.14 13.02 -9.55
C GLU A 227 2.35 13.94 -9.35
N THR A 228 2.21 14.95 -8.49
CA THR A 228 3.23 15.99 -8.31
C THR A 228 3.62 16.09 -6.84
N LYS A 229 4.54 16.97 -6.45
CA LYS A 229 4.79 17.21 -5.03
C LYS A 229 3.53 17.79 -4.40
N LEU A 230 3.17 17.31 -3.21
CA LEU A 230 1.95 17.73 -2.52
C LEU A 230 1.94 19.25 -2.26
N TYR A 231 3.10 19.80 -1.93
CA TYR A 231 3.31 21.25 -1.83
C TYR A 231 4.42 21.66 -2.77
N LYS A 232 4.14 22.63 -3.66
CA LYS A 232 5.13 23.18 -4.60
C LYS A 232 6.36 23.67 -3.83
N GLY A 233 7.55 23.21 -4.22
CA GLY A 233 8.81 23.55 -3.54
C GLY A 233 9.17 22.68 -2.33
N SER A 234 8.23 21.88 -1.79
CA SER A 234 8.51 21.03 -0.63
C SER A 234 9.28 19.74 -0.95
N GLN A 235 9.73 19.04 0.10
CA GLN A 235 10.26 17.68 0.02
C GLN A 235 9.18 16.58 -0.01
N VAL A 236 7.88 16.94 0.09
CA VAL A 236 6.78 15.96 0.14
C VAL A 236 6.47 15.45 -1.27
N SER A 237 7.28 14.49 -1.72
CA SER A 237 7.10 13.79 -2.98
C SER A 237 6.19 12.57 -2.83
N PRO A 238 5.53 12.14 -3.91
CA PRO A 238 4.81 10.86 -3.94
C PRO A 238 5.69 9.71 -3.46
N SER A 239 5.23 8.95 -2.46
CA SER A 239 5.99 7.84 -1.85
C SER A 239 5.10 6.88 -1.08
N ILE A 240 5.50 5.60 -1.05
CA ILE A 240 4.94 4.56 -0.16
C ILE A 240 5.91 4.16 0.97
N HIS A 241 6.99 4.92 1.14
CA HIS A 241 8.02 4.69 2.16
C HIS A 241 8.07 5.83 3.18
N TYR A 242 7.74 7.05 2.75
CA TYR A 242 7.74 8.23 3.61
C TYR A 242 6.30 8.71 3.81
N PRO A 243 5.67 8.40 4.96
CA PRO A 243 4.30 8.83 5.22
C PRO A 243 4.24 10.35 5.37
N VAL A 244 3.13 10.93 4.93
CA VAL A 244 2.81 12.34 5.23
C VAL A 244 2.25 12.50 6.63
N TYR A 245 1.64 11.44 7.18
CA TYR A 245 1.09 11.39 8.52
C TYR A 245 1.22 9.98 9.12
N VAL A 246 1.55 9.95 10.41
CA VAL A 246 1.49 8.76 11.27
C VAL A 246 0.46 9.04 12.35
N GLY A 247 -0.44 8.10 12.60
CA GLY A 247 -1.45 8.25 13.64
C GLY A 247 -1.77 6.94 14.34
N LYS A 248 -2.43 7.04 15.49
CA LYS A 248 -2.98 5.87 16.21
C LYS A 248 -4.49 5.92 16.43
N SER A 249 -4.99 4.76 16.85
CA SER A 249 -6.23 4.61 17.60
C SER A 249 -6.01 3.64 18.75
N GLU A 250 -6.58 3.94 19.92
CA GLU A 250 -6.57 3.02 21.07
C GLU A 250 -7.77 2.07 21.04
N LYS A 251 -8.77 2.32 20.20
CA LYS A 251 -10.03 1.56 20.22
C LYS A 251 -10.53 1.17 18.85
N ASP A 252 -10.50 2.12 17.92
CA ASP A 252 -11.14 1.95 16.63
C ASP A 252 -10.34 2.68 15.56
N ILE A 253 -9.50 1.93 14.85
CA ILE A 253 -8.72 2.46 13.73
C ILE A 253 -9.61 2.80 12.54
N GLY A 254 -10.71 2.04 12.34
CA GLY A 254 -11.68 2.29 11.28
C GLY A 254 -12.34 3.67 11.38
N ASP A 255 -12.79 4.04 12.57
CA ASP A 255 -13.39 5.36 12.85
C ASP A 255 -12.38 6.50 12.65
N ARG A 256 -11.12 6.30 13.06
CA ARG A 256 -10.06 7.31 12.85
C ARG A 256 -9.76 7.51 11.36
N LEU A 257 -9.64 6.43 10.60
CA LEU A 257 -9.43 6.51 9.14
C LEU A 257 -10.63 7.13 8.43
N SER A 258 -11.86 6.80 8.86
CA SER A 258 -13.10 7.42 8.37
C SER A 258 -13.14 8.93 8.61
N ASP A 259 -12.74 9.39 9.79
CA ASP A 259 -12.63 10.81 10.12
C ASP A 259 -11.59 11.52 9.23
N HIS A 260 -10.42 10.91 9.02
CA HIS A 260 -9.38 11.46 8.15
C HIS A 260 -9.81 11.54 6.68
N TYR A 261 -10.46 10.50 6.16
CA TYR A 261 -11.08 10.52 4.84
C TYR A 261 -12.02 11.72 4.68
N LYS A 262 -12.93 11.94 5.64
CA LYS A 262 -13.89 13.05 5.61
C LYS A 262 -13.21 14.42 5.58
N LYS A 263 -12.09 14.59 6.31
CA LYS A 263 -11.32 15.84 6.33
C LYS A 263 -10.70 16.14 4.97
N ILE A 264 -10.09 15.14 4.33
CA ILE A 264 -9.47 15.31 3.01
C ILE A 264 -10.53 15.51 1.93
N ALA A 265 -11.63 14.74 1.97
CA ALA A 265 -12.77 14.92 1.06
C ALA A 265 -13.39 16.32 1.18
N LYS A 266 -13.43 16.89 2.40
CA LYS A 266 -13.86 18.27 2.62
C LYS A 266 -12.91 19.29 1.99
N SER A 267 -11.60 19.04 2.00
CA SER A 267 -10.62 19.87 1.29
C SER A 267 -10.86 19.81 -0.22
N GLU A 268 -11.06 18.62 -0.77
CA GLU A 268 -11.34 18.38 -2.20
C GLU A 268 -12.53 19.19 -2.71
N GLN A 269 -13.61 19.24 -1.92
CA GLN A 269 -14.82 20.00 -2.26
C GLN A 269 -14.58 21.52 -2.37
N LYS A 270 -13.52 22.05 -1.75
CA LYS A 270 -13.24 23.50 -1.77
C LYS A 270 -12.60 23.96 -3.07
N LYS A 271 -11.98 23.06 -3.84
CA LYS A 271 -11.40 23.31 -5.18
C LYS A 271 -10.50 24.55 -5.30
N HIS A 272 -9.83 24.96 -4.23
CA HIS A 272 -8.81 26.01 -4.28
C HIS A 272 -7.43 25.41 -4.58
N LYS A 273 -6.43 26.27 -4.79
CA LYS A 273 -5.08 25.90 -5.24
C LYS A 273 -4.38 24.83 -4.39
N PHE A 274 -4.73 24.71 -3.10
CA PHE A 274 -4.14 23.74 -2.18
C PHE A 274 -5.17 22.74 -1.64
N SER A 275 -6.29 22.59 -2.34
CA SER A 275 -7.22 21.50 -2.08
C SER A 275 -6.56 20.15 -2.36
N LEU A 276 -6.89 19.17 -1.53
CA LEU A 276 -6.40 17.81 -1.66
C LEU A 276 -7.35 16.98 -2.51
N ASN A 277 -6.85 15.96 -3.20
CA ASN A 277 -7.67 14.93 -3.84
C ASN A 277 -7.56 13.65 -3.01
N VAL A 278 -8.69 13.07 -2.60
CA VAL A 278 -8.67 11.85 -1.77
C VAL A 278 -8.00 10.67 -2.50
N ALA A 279 -8.14 10.59 -3.83
CA ALA A 279 -7.56 9.50 -4.62
C ALA A 279 -6.02 9.49 -4.59
N ASP A 280 -5.39 10.59 -4.18
CA ASP A 280 -3.93 10.69 -4.07
C ASP A 280 -3.40 10.13 -2.75
N PHE A 281 -4.26 9.58 -1.88
CA PHE A 281 -3.86 9.10 -0.56
C PHE A 281 -4.13 7.61 -0.38
N VAL A 282 -3.13 6.92 0.14
CA VAL A 282 -3.21 5.51 0.53
C VAL A 282 -2.80 5.34 1.98
N VAL A 283 -3.23 4.23 2.59
CA VAL A 283 -3.01 3.93 4.00
C VAL A 283 -2.39 2.55 4.16
N ARG A 284 -1.45 2.42 5.09
CA ARG A 284 -1.11 1.14 5.74
C ARG A 284 -1.51 1.23 7.20
N PHE A 285 -2.01 0.15 7.77
CA PHE A 285 -2.33 0.11 9.18
C PHE A 285 -1.95 -1.22 9.79
N MET A 286 -1.50 -1.16 11.04
CA MET A 286 -1.19 -2.29 11.89
C MET A 286 -2.16 -2.29 13.05
N ILE A 287 -2.85 -3.40 13.24
CA ILE A 287 -3.59 -3.68 14.47
C ILE A 287 -2.57 -4.08 15.52
N VAL A 288 -2.73 -3.58 16.73
CA VAL A 288 -1.85 -3.93 17.86
C VAL A 288 -2.68 -4.76 18.82
N ASP A 289 -2.18 -5.95 19.19
CA ASP A 289 -2.91 -6.84 20.09
C ASP A 289 -3.10 -6.27 21.50
N VAL A 290 -2.12 -5.48 21.97
CA VAL A 290 -2.15 -4.80 23.27
C VAL A 290 -2.20 -3.28 23.08
N GLU A 291 -3.35 -2.68 23.38
CA GLU A 291 -3.66 -1.26 23.09
C GLU A 291 -2.63 -0.25 23.65
N TYR A 292 -2.04 -0.56 24.82
CA TYR A 292 -1.07 0.30 25.51
C TYR A 292 0.22 0.54 24.72
N TYR A 293 0.56 -0.33 23.76
CA TYR A 293 1.72 -0.12 22.90
C TYR A 293 1.45 0.86 21.75
N ALA A 294 0.20 1.09 21.36
CA ALA A 294 -0.11 1.96 20.22
C ALA A 294 0.45 3.39 20.37
N PRO A 295 0.34 4.08 21.54
CA PRO A 295 0.99 5.38 21.77
C PRO A 295 2.51 5.36 21.65
N ALA A 296 3.15 4.35 22.22
CA ALA A 296 4.61 4.22 22.18
C ALA A 296 5.11 3.98 20.75
N ILE A 297 4.42 3.11 20.02
CA ILE A 297 4.71 2.80 18.62
C ILE A 297 4.51 4.04 17.74
N GLU A 298 3.38 4.75 17.87
CA GLU A 298 3.11 5.99 17.12
C GLU A 298 4.21 7.02 17.34
N GLY A 299 4.56 7.33 18.60
CA GLY A 299 5.59 8.33 18.91
C GLY A 299 6.97 7.94 18.36
N MET A 300 7.32 6.66 18.43
CA MET A 300 8.55 6.12 17.86
C MET A 300 8.60 6.27 16.34
N LEU A 301 7.50 6.01 15.64
CA LEU A 301 7.39 6.11 14.18
C LEU A 301 7.33 7.56 13.70
N ILE A 302 6.64 8.45 14.42
CA ILE A 302 6.69 9.90 14.19
C ILE A 302 8.14 10.39 14.30
N LYS A 303 8.88 9.96 15.32
CA LYS A 303 10.29 10.35 15.50
C LYS A 303 11.20 9.77 14.40
N TYR A 304 10.86 8.62 13.85
CA TYR A 304 11.63 7.98 12.77
C TYR A 304 11.42 8.70 11.43
N PHE A 305 10.17 8.91 11.03
CA PHE A 305 9.83 9.46 9.72
C PHE A 305 9.75 10.99 9.68
N SER A 306 9.56 11.64 10.82
CA SER A 306 9.26 13.08 10.94
C SER A 306 8.19 13.58 9.95
N PRO A 307 7.00 12.95 9.87
CA PRO A 307 6.01 13.25 8.85
C PRO A 307 5.53 14.70 8.91
N VAL A 308 5.29 15.30 7.75
CA VAL A 308 4.91 16.72 7.65
C VAL A 308 3.63 17.07 8.41
N TRP A 309 2.63 16.19 8.44
CA TRP A 309 1.34 16.42 9.12
C TRP A 309 1.34 16.10 10.62
N ASN A 310 2.49 15.66 11.14
CA ASN A 310 2.73 15.48 12.58
C ASN A 310 3.57 16.61 13.18
N LYS A 311 4.06 17.57 12.38
CA LYS A 311 4.93 18.65 12.87
C LYS A 311 4.14 19.65 13.71
N GLU A 312 4.27 19.53 15.02
CA GLU A 312 3.66 20.45 16.00
C GLU A 312 4.28 21.85 15.95
N THR A 313 5.56 21.95 15.60
CA THR A 313 6.32 23.23 15.58
C THR A 313 5.74 24.27 14.61
N VAL A 314 5.03 23.83 13.57
CA VAL A 314 4.35 24.71 12.61
C VAL A 314 2.81 24.68 12.78
N GLY A 315 2.30 24.04 13.83
CA GLY A 315 0.86 23.88 14.07
C GLY A 315 0.13 23.05 13.01
N PHE A 316 0.86 22.38 12.11
CA PHE A 316 0.33 21.64 10.97
C PHE A 316 -0.10 20.22 11.39
N SER A 317 -0.86 20.14 12.48
CA SER A 317 -1.33 18.89 13.08
C SER A 317 -2.64 18.43 12.44
N PHE A 318 -2.58 17.35 11.67
CA PHE A 318 -3.77 16.79 11.00
C PHE A 318 -4.74 16.11 11.97
N GLY A 319 -4.24 15.53 13.06
CA GLY A 319 -5.05 14.82 14.06
C GLY A 319 -6.23 15.63 14.59
N ASN A 320 -6.03 16.95 14.80
CA ASN A 320 -7.02 17.89 15.34
C ASN A 320 -7.53 18.91 14.32
N ALA A 321 -7.46 18.59 13.02
CA ALA A 321 -7.83 19.49 11.91
C ALA A 321 -9.32 19.87 11.82
N ASN A 322 -10.17 19.43 12.75
CA ASN A 322 -11.57 19.88 12.84
C ASN A 322 -11.68 21.32 13.38
N SER A 323 -10.67 21.79 14.13
CA SER A 323 -10.64 23.17 14.60
C SER A 323 -10.36 24.14 13.44
N ARG A 324 -11.13 25.23 13.37
CA ARG A 324 -10.86 26.33 12.41
C ARG A 324 -9.58 27.10 12.72
N THR A 325 -9.06 27.01 13.94
CA THR A 325 -7.81 27.67 14.32
C THR A 325 -6.57 26.86 13.93
N ASN A 326 -6.75 25.57 13.61
CA ASN A 326 -5.68 24.66 13.24
C ASN A 326 -5.08 25.04 11.87
N THR A 327 -3.74 25.02 11.77
CA THR A 327 -3.00 25.42 10.57
C THR A 327 -3.33 24.54 9.36
N TRP A 328 -3.49 23.23 9.54
CA TRP A 328 -3.89 22.32 8.45
C TRP A 328 -5.27 22.70 7.90
N ASN A 329 -6.23 23.00 8.78
CA ASN A 329 -7.58 23.42 8.38
C ASN A 329 -7.55 24.76 7.62
N LYS A 330 -6.82 25.75 8.15
CA LYS A 330 -6.64 27.06 7.52
C LYS A 330 -6.03 26.92 6.13
N PHE A 331 -5.02 26.08 5.99
CA PHE A 331 -4.33 25.83 4.72
C PHE A 331 -5.22 25.07 3.71
N HIS A 332 -5.73 23.89 4.08
CA HIS A 332 -6.38 22.98 3.14
C HIS A 332 -7.88 23.19 2.97
N ILE A 333 -8.58 23.75 3.95
CA ILE A 333 -10.04 23.93 3.92
C ILE A 333 -10.41 25.40 3.74
N GLN A 334 -9.80 26.31 4.49
CA GLN A 334 -10.16 27.74 4.43
C GLN A 334 -9.46 28.47 3.29
N GLY A 335 -8.24 28.03 2.92
CA GLY A 335 -7.42 28.74 1.94
C GLY A 335 -6.89 30.07 2.48
N ASP A 336 -6.59 30.15 3.78
CA ASP A 336 -6.08 31.37 4.42
C ASP A 336 -4.71 31.75 3.86
N GLU A 337 -4.65 32.88 3.15
CA GLU A 337 -3.44 33.30 2.40
C GLU A 337 -2.22 33.49 3.28
N LYS A 338 -2.41 34.07 4.48
CA LYS A 338 -1.32 34.24 5.44
C LYS A 338 -0.73 32.89 5.86
N THR A 339 -1.59 31.96 6.28
CA THR A 339 -1.18 30.61 6.65
C THR A 339 -0.50 29.89 5.48
N ILE A 340 -0.97 30.09 4.26
CA ILE A 340 -0.37 29.49 3.08
C ILE A 340 1.07 30.00 2.88
N ASN A 341 1.28 31.31 2.93
CA ASN A 341 2.61 31.90 2.74
C ASN A 341 3.57 31.45 3.86
N ASP A 342 3.15 31.53 5.12
CA ASP A 342 3.93 31.10 6.27
C ASP A 342 4.33 29.60 6.16
N MET A 343 3.40 28.75 5.71
CA MET A 343 3.66 27.32 5.52
C MET A 343 4.60 27.04 4.37
N LEU A 344 4.44 27.72 3.23
CA LEU A 344 5.31 27.52 2.07
C LEU A 344 6.75 27.94 2.38
N GLU A 345 6.97 29.03 3.10
CA GLU A 345 8.30 29.42 3.58
C GLU A 345 8.92 28.33 4.46
N ASN A 346 8.18 27.86 5.47
CA ASN A 346 8.68 26.83 6.40
C ASN A 346 8.92 25.46 5.75
N LEU A 347 8.13 25.09 4.74
CA LEU A 347 8.30 23.85 3.97
C LEU A 347 9.44 23.92 2.96
N THR A 348 9.90 25.14 2.62
CA THR A 348 10.99 25.37 1.66
C THR A 348 12.33 25.65 2.36
N ILE A 349 12.32 26.28 3.55
CA ILE A 349 13.54 26.65 4.30
C ILE A 349 14.18 25.47 5.04
N ASN A 350 13.40 24.47 5.44
CA ASN A 350 13.93 23.24 6.05
C ASN A 350 14.36 22.18 5.00
N ALA A 351 14.69 22.62 3.78
CA ALA A 351 15.02 21.77 2.64
C ALA A 351 16.52 21.50 2.47
#